data_AF-A0A949L914-F1
#
_entry.id   AF-A0A949L914-F1
#
_cell.length_a   1.000
_cell.length_b   1.000
_cell.length_c   1.000
_cell.angle_alpha   90.00
_cell.angle_beta   90.00
_cell.angle_gamma   90.00
#
_symmetry.space_group_name_H-M   'P 1'
#
loop_
_entity.id
_entity.type
_entity.pdbx_description
1 polymer ?
#
loop_
_entity_poly.entity_id
_entity_poly.type
_entity_poly.pdbx_seq_one_letter_code
_entity_poly.pdbx_strand_id
1 'polypeptide(L)'
;MNGSPLASAGMQARNFTTALDYAGSGIAPDFYTPDSLAQDIERLCDPDQVATDECFLNVAVKYFFAYVHDGAHGERVEYGEIAGLYGQFSRHHSLNEPGDDIEIMNRLRQWSPVLRALADAPRAAHVMRAVIGQRDAPRPSHPHDGPYLGPYLGVDIGAGTGIMLLAQQIQARRNGFADVQTLGFQADPVSGERTHDLVHSLGAGSVMLADPTREGAYNILRGRMISYVANEMVAGMQQSLCEANFFNKYKAFFGAVAGNADRAAFFPEGLIAHSGQAGISLIFAKENAFQAPPEYMNAEFIPQGLIIEGRVLPMHRLGTGFYRYLT
;
A
#
# COMPACT_ATOMS: atom_id res chain seq x y z
N MET A 1 -7.42 8.55 -29.38
CA MET A 1 -6.21 8.10 -28.68
C MET A 1 -6.64 6.97 -27.78
N ASN A 2 -6.23 5.74 -28.08
CA ASN A 2 -6.61 4.60 -27.27
C ASN A 2 -5.77 4.61 -25.98
N GLY A 3 -6.39 4.95 -24.84
CA GLY A 3 -5.79 4.91 -23.52
C GLY A 3 -5.77 3.49 -22.93
N SER A 4 -4.72 3.17 -22.19
CA SER A 4 -4.60 1.89 -21.48
C SER A 4 -5.70 1.73 -20.41
N PRO A 5 -6.30 0.52 -20.25
CA PRO A 5 -7.23 0.22 -19.16
C PRO A 5 -6.67 0.54 -17.77
N LEU A 6 -5.35 0.37 -17.58
CA LEU A 6 -4.63 0.73 -16.34
C LEU A 6 -4.67 2.24 -16.08
N ALA A 7 -4.47 3.04 -17.13
CA ALA A 7 -4.52 4.50 -17.01
C ALA A 7 -5.95 4.99 -16.74
N SER A 8 -6.95 4.36 -17.36
CA SER A 8 -8.38 4.67 -17.15
C SER A 8 -8.83 4.33 -15.73
N ALA A 9 -8.58 3.09 -15.27
CA ALA A 9 -8.91 2.66 -13.91
C ALA A 9 -8.19 3.51 -12.85
N GLY A 10 -6.93 3.89 -13.08
CA GLY A 10 -6.21 4.82 -12.20
C GLY A 10 -6.84 6.22 -12.17
N MET A 11 -7.26 6.76 -13.33
CA MET A 11 -7.97 8.04 -13.38
C MET A 11 -9.34 7.98 -12.70
N GLN A 12 -10.07 6.87 -12.80
CA GLN A 12 -11.36 6.70 -12.13
C GLN A 12 -11.23 6.44 -10.62
N ALA A 13 -10.22 5.68 -10.21
CA ALA A 13 -9.87 5.52 -8.80
C ALA A 13 -9.55 6.89 -8.16
N ARG A 14 -9.09 7.87 -8.96
CA ARG A 14 -8.88 9.26 -8.55
C ARG A 14 -10.14 10.13 -8.65
N ASN A 15 -10.91 10.00 -9.73
CA ASN A 15 -12.02 10.89 -10.09
C ASN A 15 -13.21 10.06 -10.58
N PHE A 16 -14.26 9.95 -9.77
CA PHE A 16 -15.48 9.12 -9.95
C PHE A 16 -16.33 9.35 -11.23
N THR A 17 -15.82 9.94 -12.31
CA THR A 17 -16.69 10.57 -13.32
C THR A 17 -16.38 10.27 -14.79
N THR A 18 -15.56 9.28 -15.15
CA THR A 18 -15.37 8.99 -16.59
C THR A 18 -15.13 7.51 -16.89
N ALA A 19 -16.17 6.82 -17.35
CA ALA A 19 -16.02 5.56 -18.09
C ALA A 19 -15.35 5.88 -19.43
N LEU A 20 -14.14 5.38 -19.64
CA LEU A 20 -13.51 5.35 -20.96
C LEU A 20 -13.72 3.94 -21.52
N ASP A 21 -14.44 3.84 -22.63
CA ASP A 21 -14.60 2.61 -23.39
C ASP A 21 -13.22 2.15 -23.91
N TYR A 22 -12.83 0.90 -23.61
CA TYR A 22 -11.73 0.25 -24.30
C TYR A 22 -12.00 -1.21 -24.64
N ALA A 23 -11.71 -1.53 -25.91
CA ALA A 23 -11.70 -2.86 -26.49
C ALA A 23 -10.48 -3.67 -26.02
N GLY A 24 -10.69 -4.99 -25.86
CA GLY A 24 -9.71 -5.95 -25.36
C GLY A 24 -8.52 -6.26 -26.28
N SER A 25 -7.65 -7.13 -25.74
CA SER A 25 -6.40 -7.69 -26.30
C SER A 25 -5.44 -6.65 -26.91
N GLY A 26 -4.77 -5.88 -26.05
CA GLY A 26 -3.60 -5.10 -26.43
C GLY A 26 -2.32 -5.95 -26.39
N ILE A 27 -1.32 -5.59 -27.20
CA ILE A 27 0.06 -6.04 -27.04
C ILE A 27 0.49 -5.70 -25.60
N ALA A 28 1.09 -6.66 -24.90
CA ALA A 28 1.59 -6.43 -23.55
C ALA A 28 2.63 -5.28 -23.58
N PRO A 29 2.51 -4.26 -22.71
CA PRO A 29 3.50 -3.20 -22.61
C PRO A 29 4.88 -3.74 -22.23
N ASP A 30 5.94 -3.02 -22.59
CA ASP A 30 7.33 -3.45 -22.37
C ASP A 30 7.68 -3.73 -20.89
N PHE A 31 6.97 -3.12 -19.94
CA PHE A 31 7.19 -3.39 -18.51
C PHE A 31 6.66 -4.76 -18.07
N TYR A 32 5.73 -5.35 -18.83
CA TYR A 32 5.06 -6.58 -18.44
C TYR A 32 5.96 -7.78 -18.69
N THR A 33 6.05 -8.67 -17.70
CA THR A 33 6.76 -9.95 -17.83
C THR A 33 5.79 -11.11 -17.65
N PRO A 34 6.01 -12.27 -18.32
CA PRO A 34 5.11 -13.43 -18.21
C PRO A 34 5.34 -14.28 -16.96
N ASP A 35 6.32 -13.93 -16.11
CA ASP A 35 6.60 -14.68 -14.87
C ASP A 35 5.43 -14.60 -13.88
N SER A 36 5.39 -15.45 -12.86
CA SER A 36 4.35 -15.32 -11.82
C SER A 36 4.65 -14.15 -10.87
N LEU A 37 3.62 -13.67 -10.17
CA LEU A 37 3.78 -12.65 -9.12
C LEU A 37 4.80 -13.09 -8.06
N ALA A 38 4.74 -14.35 -7.63
CA ALA A 38 5.69 -14.92 -6.67
C ALA A 38 7.14 -14.81 -7.17
N GLN A 39 7.40 -15.13 -8.44
CA GLN A 39 8.74 -15.03 -9.05
C GLN A 39 9.22 -13.58 -9.16
N ASP A 40 8.33 -12.64 -9.46
CA ASP A 40 8.67 -11.21 -9.48
C ASP A 40 9.02 -10.70 -8.07
N ILE A 41 8.30 -11.15 -7.04
CA ILE A 41 8.57 -10.81 -5.63
C ILE A 41 9.91 -11.40 -5.17
N GLU A 42 10.20 -12.67 -5.49
CA GLU A 42 11.48 -13.30 -5.18
C GLU A 42 12.66 -12.52 -5.77
N ARG A 43 12.53 -12.11 -7.05
CA ARG A 43 13.54 -11.25 -7.70
C ARG A 43 13.70 -9.90 -7.01
N LEU A 44 12.63 -9.27 -6.55
CA LEU A 44 12.72 -8.01 -5.81
C LEU A 44 13.34 -8.16 -4.41
N CYS A 45 13.26 -9.35 -3.81
CA CYS A 45 13.91 -9.65 -2.53
C CYS A 45 15.43 -9.82 -2.66
N ASP A 46 15.93 -10.13 -3.85
CA ASP A 46 17.36 -10.32 -4.11
C ASP A 46 18.08 -8.96 -4.16
N PRO A 47 19.05 -8.69 -3.26
CA PRO A 47 19.81 -7.45 -3.25
C PRO A 47 20.69 -7.24 -4.50
N ASP A 48 21.07 -8.32 -5.18
CA ASP A 48 21.93 -8.28 -6.37
C ASP A 48 21.14 -7.99 -7.65
N GLN A 49 19.81 -8.08 -7.60
CA GLN A 49 18.93 -7.71 -8.70
C GLN A 49 18.61 -6.22 -8.67
N VAL A 50 18.61 -5.59 -9.85
CA VAL A 50 18.24 -4.18 -10.00
C VAL A 50 16.71 -4.05 -9.92
N ALA A 51 16.21 -3.35 -8.90
CA ALA A 51 14.80 -3.03 -8.78
C ALA A 51 14.45 -1.82 -9.67
N THR A 52 13.92 -2.10 -10.87
CA THR A 52 13.52 -1.09 -11.87
C THR A 52 12.08 -0.62 -11.68
N ASP A 53 11.71 0.52 -12.26
CA ASP A 53 10.32 1.03 -12.23
C ASP A 53 9.35 0.02 -12.87
N GLU A 54 9.79 -0.64 -13.93
CA GLU A 54 9.07 -1.67 -14.66
C GLU A 54 8.74 -2.87 -13.76
N CYS A 55 9.70 -3.31 -12.93
CA CYS A 55 9.47 -4.37 -11.95
C CYS A 55 8.36 -4.01 -10.94
N PHE A 56 8.39 -2.79 -10.38
CA PHE A 56 7.37 -2.36 -9.42
C PHE A 56 5.98 -2.25 -10.07
N LEU A 57 5.91 -1.77 -11.31
CA LEU A 57 4.64 -1.66 -12.03
C LEU A 57 4.07 -3.05 -12.37
N ASN A 58 4.93 -3.96 -12.82
CA ASN A 58 4.57 -5.34 -13.11
C ASN A 58 4.03 -6.07 -11.85
N VAL A 59 4.69 -5.90 -10.70
CA VAL A 59 4.19 -6.41 -9.41
C VAL A 59 2.87 -5.77 -9.03
N ALA A 60 2.71 -4.44 -9.18
CA ALA A 60 1.47 -3.76 -8.82
C ALA A 60 0.25 -4.31 -9.58
N VAL A 61 0.38 -4.49 -10.89
CA VAL A 61 -0.74 -4.97 -11.73
C VAL A 61 -1.06 -6.44 -11.48
N LYS A 62 -0.04 -7.29 -11.26
CA LYS A 62 -0.23 -8.70 -10.92
C LYS A 62 -0.78 -8.89 -9.51
N TYR A 63 -0.37 -8.04 -8.56
CA TYR A 63 -0.90 -8.06 -7.20
C TYR A 63 -2.38 -7.68 -7.18
N PHE A 64 -2.80 -6.68 -7.97
CA PHE A 64 -4.22 -6.37 -8.16
C PHE A 64 -5.01 -7.59 -8.66
N PHE A 65 -4.49 -8.30 -9.67
CA PHE A 65 -5.12 -9.51 -10.18
C PHE A 65 -5.19 -10.62 -9.13
N ALA A 66 -4.07 -10.90 -8.47
CA ALA A 66 -3.97 -11.92 -7.42
C ALA A 66 -4.77 -11.58 -6.15
N TYR A 67 -5.18 -10.32 -5.96
CA TYR A 67 -6.12 -9.91 -4.92
C TYR A 67 -7.56 -10.31 -5.25
N VAL A 68 -7.92 -10.39 -6.52
CA VAL A 68 -9.28 -10.78 -6.91
C VAL A 68 -9.41 -12.29 -7.13
N HIS A 69 -8.36 -12.91 -7.68
CA HIS A 69 -8.31 -14.33 -8.02
C HIS A 69 -7.46 -15.10 -7.02
N ASP A 70 -8.07 -16.07 -6.34
CA ASP A 70 -7.37 -16.88 -5.32
C ASP A 70 -6.32 -17.78 -5.97
N GLY A 71 -5.14 -17.87 -5.36
CA GLY A 71 -4.03 -18.69 -5.89
C GLY A 71 -3.28 -18.12 -7.10
N ALA A 72 -3.82 -17.11 -7.78
CA ALA A 72 -3.24 -16.57 -9.02
C ALA A 72 -1.83 -15.96 -8.85
N HIS A 73 -1.38 -15.71 -7.63
CA HIS A 73 -0.02 -15.24 -7.35
C HIS A 73 1.07 -16.27 -7.74
N GLY A 74 0.75 -17.55 -7.76
CA GLY A 74 1.66 -18.64 -8.15
C GLY A 74 1.66 -18.91 -9.65
N GLU A 75 0.72 -18.35 -10.40
CA GLU A 75 0.48 -18.67 -11.81
C GLU A 75 1.06 -17.60 -12.74
N ARG A 76 1.32 -18.02 -13.98
CA ARG A 76 1.58 -17.07 -15.07
C ARG A 76 0.23 -16.60 -15.60
N VAL A 77 0.04 -15.30 -15.62
CA VAL A 77 -1.20 -14.66 -16.08
C VAL A 77 -0.89 -13.93 -17.37
N GLU A 78 -1.83 -13.90 -18.31
CA GLU A 78 -1.65 -13.11 -19.52
C GLU A 78 -2.02 -11.63 -19.27
N TYR A 79 -1.29 -10.70 -19.88
CA TYR A 79 -1.57 -9.26 -19.71
C TYR A 79 -3.03 -8.91 -20.04
N GLY A 80 -3.62 -9.58 -21.04
CA GLY A 80 -5.00 -9.38 -21.46
C GLY A 80 -6.01 -9.64 -20.34
N GLU A 81 -5.76 -10.62 -19.47
CA GLU A 81 -6.63 -10.96 -18.34
C GLU A 81 -6.57 -9.87 -17.26
N ILE A 82 -5.36 -9.39 -16.96
CA ILE A 82 -5.14 -8.29 -16.03
C ILE A 82 -5.83 -7.02 -16.53
N ALA A 83 -5.60 -6.65 -17.80
CA ALA A 83 -6.22 -5.49 -18.41
C ALA A 83 -7.76 -5.59 -18.42
N GLY A 84 -8.30 -6.79 -18.67
CA GLY A 84 -9.73 -7.09 -18.59
C GLY A 84 -10.30 -6.85 -17.20
N LEU A 85 -9.61 -7.32 -16.15
CA LEU A 85 -10.02 -7.13 -14.75
C LEU A 85 -9.99 -5.65 -14.33
N TYR A 86 -8.98 -4.88 -14.75
CA TYR A 86 -8.95 -3.44 -14.53
C TYR A 86 -10.12 -2.74 -15.23
N GLY A 87 -10.48 -3.18 -16.45
CA GLY A 87 -11.69 -2.72 -17.13
C GLY A 87 -12.97 -3.05 -16.36
N GLN A 88 -13.09 -4.26 -15.80
CA GLN A 88 -14.23 -4.65 -14.97
C GLN A 88 -14.31 -3.79 -13.71
N PHE A 89 -13.17 -3.58 -13.04
CA PHE A 89 -13.10 -2.68 -11.89
C PHE A 89 -13.47 -1.24 -12.27
N SER A 90 -13.19 -0.79 -13.48
CA SER A 90 -13.55 0.55 -13.91
C SER A 90 -15.08 0.77 -14.01
N ARG A 91 -15.84 -0.32 -14.17
CA ARG A 91 -17.31 -0.30 -14.33
C ARG A 91 -18.06 -1.07 -13.24
N HIS A 92 -17.37 -1.57 -12.21
CA HIS A 92 -17.96 -2.46 -11.21
C HIS A 92 -19.08 -1.84 -10.37
N HIS A 93 -19.37 -0.55 -10.48
CA HIS A 93 -20.54 0.07 -9.84
C HIS A 93 -21.77 0.11 -10.76
N SER A 94 -21.62 -0.11 -12.07
CA SER A 94 -22.69 -0.17 -13.07
C SER A 94 -23.40 -1.54 -13.09
N LEU A 95 -24.42 -1.73 -13.94
CA LEU A 95 -24.98 -3.05 -14.22
C LEU A 95 -23.93 -3.93 -14.93
N ASN A 96 -23.96 -5.25 -14.66
CA ASN A 96 -23.08 -6.20 -15.34
C ASN A 96 -23.40 -6.23 -16.85
N GLU A 97 -22.36 -6.32 -17.67
CA GLU A 97 -22.49 -6.45 -19.11
C GLU A 97 -22.64 -7.93 -19.54
N PRO A 98 -23.19 -8.20 -20.74
CA PRO A 98 -23.21 -9.56 -21.29
C PRO A 98 -21.80 -10.13 -21.41
N GLY A 99 -21.51 -11.20 -20.67
CA GLY A 99 -20.19 -11.84 -20.63
C GLY A 99 -19.34 -11.52 -19.40
N ASP A 100 -19.80 -10.61 -18.53
CA ASP A 100 -19.16 -10.43 -17.22
C ASP A 100 -19.38 -11.66 -16.34
N ASP A 101 -18.31 -12.08 -15.64
CA ASP A 101 -18.40 -13.08 -14.58
C ASP A 101 -19.02 -12.43 -13.33
N ILE A 102 -20.21 -12.91 -12.94
CA ILE A 102 -20.97 -12.38 -11.81
C ILE A 102 -20.17 -12.50 -10.50
N GLU A 103 -19.42 -13.59 -10.32
CA GLU A 103 -18.64 -13.81 -9.10
C GLU A 103 -17.51 -12.79 -9.01
N ILE A 104 -16.79 -12.59 -10.11
CA ILE A 104 -15.73 -11.58 -10.17
C ILE A 104 -16.29 -10.17 -9.93
N MET A 105 -17.40 -9.81 -10.58
CA MET A 105 -18.03 -8.51 -10.36
C MET A 105 -18.48 -8.30 -8.90
N ASN A 106 -18.96 -9.35 -8.23
CA ASN A 106 -19.31 -9.29 -6.83
C ASN A 106 -18.07 -9.10 -5.94
N ARG A 107 -16.97 -9.83 -6.20
CA ARG A 107 -15.68 -9.66 -5.51
C ARG A 107 -15.15 -8.24 -5.67
N LEU A 108 -15.17 -7.69 -6.89
CA LEU A 108 -14.75 -6.32 -7.18
C LEU A 108 -15.59 -5.28 -6.40
N ARG A 109 -16.92 -5.47 -6.30
CA ARG A 109 -17.79 -4.60 -5.48
C ARG A 109 -17.50 -4.73 -4.00
N GLN A 110 -17.34 -5.95 -3.51
CA GLN A 110 -17.09 -6.24 -2.11
C GLN A 110 -15.78 -5.64 -1.62
N TRP A 111 -14.71 -5.74 -2.41
CA TRP A 111 -13.37 -5.24 -2.06
C TRP A 111 -13.03 -3.88 -2.64
N SER A 112 -13.98 -3.23 -3.32
CA SER A 112 -13.82 -1.88 -3.90
C SER A 112 -13.17 -0.86 -2.97
N PRO A 113 -13.55 -0.76 -1.67
CA PRO A 113 -12.97 0.24 -0.79
C PRO A 113 -11.43 0.15 -0.68
N VAL A 114 -10.87 -1.06 -0.61
CA VAL A 114 -9.42 -1.26 -0.50
C VAL A 114 -8.75 -1.36 -1.87
N LEU A 115 -9.39 -2.02 -2.85
CA LEU A 115 -8.84 -2.22 -4.19
C LEU A 115 -8.53 -0.92 -4.93
N ARG A 116 -9.16 0.20 -4.57
CA ARG A 116 -8.83 1.52 -5.12
C ARG A 116 -7.36 1.90 -4.96
N ALA A 117 -6.71 1.46 -3.87
CA ALA A 117 -5.29 1.71 -3.65
C ALA A 117 -4.40 1.02 -4.70
N LEU A 118 -4.85 -0.11 -5.25
CA LEU A 118 -4.15 -0.89 -6.28
C LEU A 118 -4.64 -0.60 -7.70
N ALA A 119 -5.87 -0.11 -7.85
CA ALA A 119 -6.45 0.27 -9.13
C ALA A 119 -5.69 1.43 -9.79
N ASP A 120 -5.03 2.27 -8.99
CA ASP A 120 -4.02 3.23 -9.46
C ASP A 120 -2.62 2.59 -9.45
N ALA A 121 -2.37 1.69 -10.41
CA ALA A 121 -1.12 0.93 -10.49
C ALA A 121 0.15 1.82 -10.48
N PRO A 122 0.22 2.95 -11.21
CA PRO A 122 1.35 3.89 -11.12
C PRO A 122 1.63 4.38 -9.70
N ARG A 123 0.58 4.65 -8.92
CA ARG A 123 0.71 5.09 -7.54
C ARG A 123 1.13 3.95 -6.63
N ALA A 124 0.51 2.78 -6.74
CA ALA A 124 0.90 1.59 -5.98
C ALA A 124 2.39 1.24 -6.22
N ALA A 125 2.82 1.23 -7.48
CA ALA A 125 4.21 1.00 -7.87
C ALA A 125 5.17 2.05 -7.28
N HIS A 126 4.80 3.32 -7.32
CA HIS A 126 5.60 4.39 -6.72
C HIS A 126 5.74 4.22 -5.21
N VAL A 127 4.65 3.92 -4.52
CA VAL A 127 4.66 3.73 -3.06
C VAL A 127 5.54 2.53 -2.70
N MET A 128 5.39 1.40 -3.39
CA MET A 128 6.27 0.23 -3.20
C MET A 128 7.74 0.61 -3.40
N ARG A 129 8.07 1.30 -4.50
CA ARG A 129 9.45 1.78 -4.77
C ARG A 129 9.97 2.64 -3.64
N ALA A 130 9.14 3.54 -3.09
CA ALA A 130 9.54 4.44 -2.01
C ALA A 130 9.83 3.68 -0.70
N VAL A 131 9.00 2.69 -0.35
CA VAL A 131 9.21 1.84 0.83
C VAL A 131 10.45 0.94 0.65
N ILE A 132 10.53 0.23 -0.46
CA ILE A 132 11.61 -0.75 -0.73
C ILE A 132 12.97 -0.05 -0.90
N GLY A 133 12.97 1.16 -1.48
CA GLY A 133 14.16 1.95 -1.72
C GLY A 133 14.56 2.92 -0.61
N GLN A 134 13.80 3.00 0.50
CA GLN A 134 14.05 4.01 1.53
C GLN A 134 15.47 3.90 2.10
N ARG A 135 16.25 4.98 2.01
CA ARG A 135 17.65 5.01 2.46
C ARG A 135 17.84 4.67 3.93
N ASP A 136 16.99 5.21 4.78
CA ASP A 136 17.04 5.03 6.23
C ASP A 136 16.24 3.80 6.69
N ALA A 137 15.88 2.92 5.75
CA ALA A 137 15.29 1.64 6.08
C ALA A 137 16.19 0.85 7.04
N PRO A 138 15.60 0.10 8.00
CA PRO A 138 16.34 -0.72 8.93
C PRO A 138 17.31 -1.64 8.18
N ARG A 139 18.50 -1.83 8.76
CA ARG A 139 19.47 -2.84 8.37
C ARG A 139 19.87 -3.64 9.60
N PRO A 140 20.22 -4.93 9.47
CA PRO A 140 20.74 -5.68 10.59
C PRO A 140 21.97 -4.96 11.15
N SER A 141 21.93 -4.56 12.42
CA SER A 141 23.12 -4.03 13.08
C SER A 141 24.13 -5.17 13.18
N HIS A 142 25.37 -4.99 12.71
CA HIS A 142 26.43 -5.91 13.11
C HIS A 142 26.59 -5.82 14.64
N PRO A 143 26.92 -6.93 15.34
CA PRO A 143 27.05 -6.95 16.80
C PRO A 143 28.00 -5.90 17.38
N HIS A 144 28.85 -5.30 16.54
CA HIS A 144 29.85 -4.30 16.91
C HIS A 144 29.42 -2.84 16.66
N ASP A 145 28.29 -2.60 15.95
CA ASP A 145 27.89 -1.25 15.49
C ASP A 145 26.76 -0.62 16.32
N GLY A 146 26.35 -1.25 17.43
CA GLY A 146 25.32 -0.74 18.32
C GLY A 146 24.31 -1.82 18.73
N PRO A 147 23.17 -1.44 19.36
CA PRO A 147 22.21 -2.42 19.82
C PRO A 147 21.64 -3.22 18.64
N TYR A 148 21.74 -4.54 18.79
CA TYR A 148 21.16 -5.54 17.92
C TYR A 148 19.67 -5.23 17.70
N LEU A 149 19.31 -4.77 16.49
CA LEU A 149 17.95 -4.87 16.01
C LEU A 149 17.72 -6.38 15.87
N GLY A 150 16.85 -6.94 16.70
CA GLY A 150 16.50 -8.35 16.65
C GLY A 150 15.83 -8.75 15.33
N PRO A 151 14.87 -9.69 15.33
CA PRO A 151 14.13 -9.96 14.10
C PRO A 151 13.48 -8.67 13.57
N TYR A 152 13.43 -8.51 12.24
CA TYR A 152 12.75 -7.37 11.65
C TYR A 152 11.27 -7.44 12.01
N LEU A 153 10.75 -6.35 12.59
CA LEU A 153 9.32 -6.22 12.88
C LEU A 153 8.76 -5.00 12.16
N GLY A 154 8.04 -5.27 11.08
CA GLY A 154 7.26 -4.30 10.33
C GLY A 154 5.81 -4.25 10.79
N VAL A 155 5.23 -3.06 10.82
CA VAL A 155 3.83 -2.82 11.20
C VAL A 155 3.14 -2.03 10.10
N ASP A 156 1.90 -2.39 9.76
CA ASP A 156 1.03 -1.59 8.89
C ASP A 156 -0.28 -1.22 9.60
N ILE A 157 -0.47 0.09 9.77
CA ILE A 157 -1.61 0.67 10.48
C ILE A 157 -2.76 0.88 9.49
N GLY A 158 -3.72 -0.05 9.48
CA GLY A 158 -4.77 -0.08 8.46
C GLY A 158 -4.29 -0.78 7.21
N ALA A 159 -4.20 -2.11 7.28
CA ALA A 159 -3.51 -2.94 6.29
C ALA A 159 -4.03 -2.84 4.85
N GLY A 160 -5.27 -2.38 4.65
CA GLY A 160 -5.85 -2.17 3.33
C GLY A 160 -5.76 -3.44 2.48
N THR A 161 -5.00 -3.35 1.39
CA THR A 161 -4.72 -4.44 0.46
C THR A 161 -3.49 -5.28 0.81
N GLY A 162 -2.75 -4.89 1.84
CA GLY A 162 -1.54 -5.58 2.29
C GLY A 162 -0.30 -5.28 1.45
N ILE A 163 -0.40 -4.34 0.50
CA ILE A 163 0.72 -4.01 -0.38
C ILE A 163 1.88 -3.38 0.40
N MET A 164 1.59 -2.71 1.52
CA MET A 164 2.63 -2.17 2.40
C MET A 164 3.31 -3.27 3.23
N LEU A 165 2.61 -4.35 3.57
CA LEU A 165 3.24 -5.53 4.20
C LEU A 165 4.19 -6.22 3.22
N LEU A 166 3.75 -6.40 1.97
CA LEU A 166 4.60 -6.93 0.91
C LEU A 166 5.85 -6.07 0.69
N ALA A 167 5.68 -4.75 0.59
CA ALA A 167 6.80 -3.83 0.40
C ALA A 167 7.79 -3.87 1.59
N GLN A 168 7.30 -3.95 2.82
CA GLN A 168 8.14 -4.12 4.01
C GLN A 168 8.87 -5.47 4.02
N GLN A 169 8.21 -6.56 3.62
CA GLN A 169 8.83 -7.88 3.53
C GLN A 169 9.98 -7.88 2.52
N ILE A 170 9.74 -7.31 1.34
CA ILE A 170 10.75 -7.17 0.28
C ILE A 170 11.91 -6.32 0.78
N GLN A 171 11.63 -5.13 1.34
CA GLN A 171 12.64 -4.22 1.88
C GLN A 171 13.54 -4.93 2.91
N ALA A 172 12.93 -5.61 3.89
CA ALA A 172 13.66 -6.27 4.96
C ALA A 172 14.59 -7.38 4.44
N ARG A 173 14.08 -8.25 3.54
CA ARG A 173 14.89 -9.31 2.92
C ARG A 173 16.03 -8.74 2.08
N ARG A 174 15.73 -7.72 1.27
CA ARG A 174 16.73 -7.04 0.43
C ARG A 174 17.81 -6.32 1.26
N ASN A 175 17.48 -5.91 2.49
CA ASN A 175 18.42 -5.34 3.46
C ASN A 175 19.17 -6.40 4.29
N GLY A 176 18.96 -7.69 4.03
CA GLY A 176 19.70 -8.79 4.66
C GLY A 176 19.11 -9.35 5.95
N PHE A 177 17.87 -9.02 6.30
CA PHE A 177 17.20 -9.68 7.44
C PHE A 177 16.78 -11.11 7.08
N ALA A 178 17.20 -12.06 7.92
CA ALA A 178 16.81 -13.46 7.80
C ALA A 178 15.47 -13.79 8.49
N ASP A 179 15.20 -13.17 9.64
CA ASP A 179 13.93 -13.29 10.37
C ASP A 179 13.14 -11.99 10.19
N VAL A 180 12.06 -12.08 9.41
CA VAL A 180 11.22 -10.95 9.03
C VAL A 180 9.79 -11.26 9.43
N GLN A 181 9.22 -10.39 10.26
CA GLN A 181 7.84 -10.45 10.70
C GLN A 181 7.15 -9.14 10.36
N THR A 182 6.04 -9.21 9.64
CA THR A 182 5.24 -8.06 9.22
C THR A 182 3.80 -8.28 9.67
N LEU A 183 3.26 -7.31 10.40
CA LEU A 183 1.93 -7.38 11.00
C LEU A 183 1.08 -6.19 10.55
N GLY A 184 0.01 -6.48 9.83
CA GLY A 184 -1.00 -5.48 9.47
C GLY A 184 -2.17 -5.52 10.44
N PHE A 185 -2.81 -4.37 10.68
CA PHE A 185 -4.00 -4.28 11.53
C PHE A 185 -5.17 -3.74 10.72
N GLN A 186 -6.30 -4.47 10.73
CA GLN A 186 -7.48 -4.15 9.92
C GLN A 186 -8.75 -4.37 10.74
N ALA A 187 -9.67 -3.40 10.69
CA ALA A 187 -10.96 -3.50 11.38
C ALA A 187 -12.02 -4.24 10.54
N ASP A 188 -12.02 -4.06 9.22
CA ASP A 188 -13.01 -4.69 8.34
C ASP A 188 -12.67 -6.18 8.14
N PRO A 189 -13.51 -7.12 8.61
CA PRO A 189 -13.23 -8.54 8.49
C PRO A 189 -13.21 -9.01 7.04
N VAL A 190 -14.05 -8.43 6.18
CA VAL A 190 -14.21 -8.88 4.79
C VAL A 190 -12.95 -8.63 3.97
N SER A 191 -12.45 -7.41 3.96
CA SER A 191 -11.15 -7.13 3.33
C SER A 191 -10.00 -7.69 4.14
N GLY A 192 -10.10 -7.73 5.47
CA GLY A 192 -9.04 -8.23 6.35
C GLY A 192 -8.70 -9.70 6.13
N GLU A 193 -9.70 -10.57 6.04
CA GLU A 193 -9.51 -12.00 5.73
C GLU A 193 -8.90 -12.17 4.34
N ARG A 194 -9.45 -11.48 3.33
CA ARG A 194 -8.93 -11.57 1.98
C ARG A 194 -7.48 -11.10 1.86
N THR A 195 -7.16 -9.96 2.49
CA THR A 195 -5.79 -9.45 2.55
C THR A 195 -4.88 -10.42 3.28
N HIS A 196 -5.34 -10.99 4.40
CA HIS A 196 -4.57 -11.99 5.15
C HIS A 196 -4.20 -13.17 4.25
N ASP A 197 -5.16 -13.75 3.54
CA ASP A 197 -4.94 -14.92 2.69
C ASP A 197 -3.90 -14.65 1.59
N LEU A 198 -3.96 -13.49 0.93
CA LEU A 198 -2.98 -13.13 -0.09
C LEU A 198 -1.58 -12.92 0.51
N VAL A 199 -1.44 -12.06 1.53
CA VAL A 199 -0.12 -11.77 2.08
C VAL A 199 0.49 -12.99 2.77
N HIS A 200 -0.33 -13.84 3.38
CA HIS A 200 0.14 -15.06 4.02
C HIS A 200 0.62 -16.08 2.99
N SER A 201 -0.14 -16.29 1.90
CA SER A 201 0.27 -17.20 0.81
C SER A 201 1.54 -16.73 0.08
N LEU A 202 1.77 -15.41 0.00
CA LEU A 202 3.01 -14.82 -0.50
C LEU A 202 4.18 -14.88 0.51
N GLY A 203 3.95 -15.34 1.75
CA GLY A 203 4.96 -15.29 2.82
C GLY A 203 5.36 -13.87 3.21
N ALA A 204 4.44 -12.90 3.04
CA ALA A 204 4.63 -11.48 3.21
C ALA A 204 4.09 -10.91 4.55
N GLY A 205 3.58 -11.77 5.42
CA GLY A 205 3.18 -11.42 6.78
C GLY A 205 1.83 -11.96 7.21
N SER A 206 1.25 -11.32 8.23
CA SER A 206 -0.08 -11.62 8.75
C SER A 206 -0.90 -10.36 8.94
N VAL A 207 -2.22 -10.47 8.80
CA VAL A 207 -3.17 -9.41 9.12
C VAL A 207 -3.95 -9.80 10.37
N MET A 208 -3.98 -8.90 11.33
CA MET A 208 -4.74 -9.03 12.56
C MET A 208 -6.09 -8.33 12.37
N LEU A 209 -7.18 -9.08 12.50
CA LEU A 209 -8.53 -8.53 12.53
C LEU A 209 -8.76 -7.86 13.89
N ALA A 210 -8.32 -6.61 13.98
CA ALA A 210 -8.37 -5.80 15.18
C ALA A 210 -8.51 -4.33 14.81
N ASP A 211 -9.33 -3.60 15.57
CA ASP A 211 -9.55 -2.18 15.36
C ASP A 211 -8.29 -1.37 15.67
N PRO A 212 -7.62 -0.77 14.66
CA PRO A 212 -6.36 -0.06 14.85
C PRO A 212 -6.51 1.23 15.68
N THR A 213 -7.74 1.67 15.97
CA THR A 213 -8.01 2.83 16.86
C THR A 213 -7.96 2.47 18.35
N ARG A 214 -7.77 1.19 18.69
CA ARG A 214 -7.74 0.70 20.08
C ARG A 214 -6.34 0.20 20.43
N GLU A 215 -5.78 0.69 21.54
CA GLU A 215 -4.43 0.27 22.01
C GLU A 215 -4.31 -1.26 22.14
N GLY A 216 -5.37 -1.92 22.61
CA GLY A 216 -5.41 -3.37 22.77
C GLY A 216 -5.24 -4.17 21.48
N ALA A 217 -5.48 -3.58 20.31
CA ALA A 217 -5.20 -4.22 19.02
C ALA A 217 -3.72 -4.56 18.87
N TYR A 218 -2.84 -3.73 19.43
CA TYR A 218 -1.38 -3.84 19.29
C TYR A 218 -0.72 -4.61 20.44
N ASN A 219 -1.47 -5.34 21.27
CA ASN A 219 -0.91 -6.05 22.42
C ASN A 219 0.23 -7.02 22.04
N ILE A 220 0.18 -7.63 20.85
CA ILE A 220 1.23 -8.51 20.32
C ILE A 220 2.57 -7.79 20.07
N LEU A 221 2.55 -6.45 19.96
CA LEU A 221 3.73 -5.61 19.75
C LEU A 221 4.38 -5.16 21.08
N ARG A 222 3.70 -5.34 22.21
CA ARG A 222 4.16 -4.81 23.49
C ARG A 222 5.53 -5.38 23.87
N GLY A 223 6.47 -4.49 24.16
CA GLY A 223 7.85 -4.86 24.53
C GLY A 223 8.74 -5.27 23.36
N ARG A 224 8.24 -5.23 22.12
CA ARG A 224 9.01 -5.59 20.92
C ARG A 224 9.51 -4.33 20.23
N MET A 225 10.78 -4.33 19.83
CA MET A 225 11.35 -3.25 19.01
C MET A 225 10.72 -3.25 17.62
N ILE A 226 10.21 -2.09 17.20
CA ILE A 226 9.62 -1.92 15.88
C ILE A 226 10.71 -1.42 14.93
N SER A 227 10.87 -2.12 13.82
CA SER A 227 11.83 -1.74 12.76
C SER A 227 11.19 -0.73 11.82
N TYR A 228 9.93 -0.94 11.45
CA TYR A 228 9.26 -0.14 10.42
C TYR A 228 7.77 0.00 10.69
N VAL A 229 7.22 1.17 10.37
CA VAL A 229 5.79 1.46 10.47
C VAL A 229 5.29 2.07 9.17
N ALA A 230 4.30 1.44 8.54
CA ALA A 230 3.61 1.95 7.39
C ALA A 230 2.14 2.29 7.71
N ASN A 231 1.52 3.07 6.83
CA ASN A 231 0.09 3.30 6.84
C ASN A 231 -0.42 3.40 5.39
N GLU A 232 -0.97 2.31 4.87
CA GLU A 232 -1.47 2.22 3.50
C GLU A 232 -2.56 3.28 3.21
N MET A 233 -3.42 3.59 4.19
CA MET A 233 -4.56 4.50 3.99
C MET A 233 -4.13 5.91 3.58
N VAL A 234 -2.94 6.36 3.99
CA VAL A 234 -2.39 7.67 3.61
C VAL A 234 -1.78 7.63 2.21
N ALA A 235 -1.10 6.54 1.90
CA ALA A 235 -0.34 6.39 0.67
C ALA A 235 -1.22 6.00 -0.52
N GLY A 236 -2.22 5.15 -0.29
CA GLY A 236 -3.07 4.54 -1.32
C GLY A 236 -4.41 5.24 -1.55
N MET A 237 -4.95 5.98 -0.57
CA MET A 237 -6.30 6.57 -0.66
C MET A 237 -6.29 8.08 -0.40
N GLN A 238 -6.99 8.87 -1.22
CA GLN A 238 -7.19 10.31 -0.99
C GLN A 238 -8.43 10.57 -0.14
N GLN A 239 -8.40 10.11 1.12
CA GLN A 239 -9.47 10.39 2.09
C GLN A 239 -9.09 11.59 2.96
N SER A 240 -10.10 12.34 3.42
CA SER A 240 -9.90 13.32 4.51
C SER A 240 -9.35 12.61 5.73
N LEU A 241 -8.45 13.26 6.46
CA LEU A 241 -7.93 12.78 7.73
C LEU A 241 -8.73 13.44 8.86
N CYS A 242 -9.16 12.63 9.81
CA CYS A 242 -9.87 13.07 11.00
C CYS A 242 -9.47 12.21 12.20
N GLU A 243 -10.08 12.51 13.34
CA GLU A 243 -9.86 11.78 14.58
C GLU A 243 -10.04 10.27 14.42
N ALA A 244 -11.18 9.84 13.86
CA ALA A 244 -11.54 8.42 13.79
C ALA A 244 -10.73 7.62 12.77
N ASN A 245 -10.36 8.21 11.63
CA ASN A 245 -9.75 7.46 10.53
C ASN A 245 -8.21 7.56 10.47
N PHE A 246 -7.61 8.50 11.21
CA PHE A 246 -6.18 8.77 11.17
C PHE A 246 -5.58 8.98 12.57
N PHE A 247 -6.00 10.01 13.31
CA PHE A 247 -5.32 10.38 14.58
C PHE A 247 -5.43 9.31 15.66
N ASN A 248 -6.62 8.72 15.86
CA ASN A 248 -6.82 7.69 16.87
C ASN A 248 -6.02 6.42 16.59
N LYS A 249 -5.72 6.12 15.32
CA LYS A 249 -4.91 4.96 14.97
C LYS A 249 -3.47 5.11 15.43
N TYR A 250 -2.85 6.26 15.17
CA TYR A 250 -1.50 6.54 15.65
C TYR A 250 -1.44 6.71 17.16
N LYS A 251 -2.44 7.37 17.77
CA LYS A 251 -2.54 7.48 19.23
C LYS A 251 -2.56 6.11 19.89
N ALA A 252 -3.40 5.20 19.40
CA ALA A 252 -3.47 3.83 19.89
C ALA A 252 -2.17 3.04 19.67
N PHE A 253 -1.55 3.19 18.50
CA PHE A 253 -0.27 2.55 18.19
C PHE A 253 0.82 2.99 19.17
N PHE A 254 1.07 4.30 19.29
CA PHE A 254 2.10 4.85 20.18
C PHE A 254 1.80 4.57 21.66
N GLY A 255 0.52 4.57 22.07
CA GLY A 255 0.11 4.17 23.41
C GLY A 255 0.48 2.73 23.75
N ALA A 256 0.40 1.82 22.77
CA ALA A 256 0.68 0.40 22.98
C ALA A 256 2.17 0.04 22.89
N VAL A 257 2.92 0.63 21.96
CA VAL A 257 4.34 0.30 21.73
C VAL A 257 5.31 1.14 22.55
N ALA A 258 4.88 2.28 23.09
CA ALA A 258 5.72 3.23 23.81
C ALA A 258 7.01 3.58 23.03
N GLY A 259 8.15 3.74 23.72
CA GLY A 259 9.44 4.09 23.10
C GLY A 259 10.02 3.02 22.16
N ASN A 260 9.38 1.87 21.98
CA ASN A 260 9.89 0.81 21.10
C ASN A 260 9.81 1.16 19.60
N ALA A 261 9.08 2.22 19.24
CA ALA A 261 9.02 2.77 17.89
C ALA A 261 9.95 3.99 17.68
N ASP A 262 10.71 4.43 18.69
CA ASP A 262 11.55 5.63 18.63
C ASP A 262 12.65 5.54 17.57
N ARG A 263 13.06 4.32 17.21
CA ARG A 263 14.04 4.06 16.14
C ARG A 263 13.44 3.48 14.87
N ALA A 264 12.14 3.24 14.84
CA ALA A 264 11.48 2.73 13.64
C ALA A 264 11.54 3.79 12.53
N ALA A 265 11.75 3.31 11.30
CA ALA A 265 11.47 4.07 10.09
C ALA A 265 9.96 4.14 9.86
N PHE A 266 9.49 5.21 9.23
CA PHE A 266 8.07 5.44 8.97
C PHE A 266 7.84 5.68 7.49
N PHE A 267 6.73 5.15 6.98
CA PHE A 267 6.22 5.50 5.67
C PHE A 267 4.71 5.88 5.70
N PRO A 268 4.36 7.08 5.22
CA PRO A 268 5.29 8.16 4.85
C PRO A 268 6.08 8.65 6.08
N GLU A 269 7.22 9.31 5.86
CA GLU A 269 8.01 9.92 6.95
C GLU A 269 7.20 11.04 7.62
N GLY A 270 6.40 11.73 6.80
CA GLY A 270 5.41 12.69 7.24
C GLY A 270 4.43 13.04 6.14
N LEU A 271 3.41 13.81 6.48
CA LEU A 271 2.34 14.22 5.59
C LEU A 271 2.01 15.69 5.84
N ILE A 272 1.85 16.46 4.76
CA ILE A 272 1.32 17.82 4.79
C ILE A 272 -0.16 17.73 4.45
N ALA A 273 -1.01 18.29 5.32
CA ALA A 273 -2.45 18.32 5.10
C ALA A 273 -3.06 19.68 5.46
N HIS A 274 -4.12 20.05 4.74
CA HIS A 274 -4.78 21.35 4.89
C HIS A 274 -6.21 21.19 5.36
N SER A 275 -6.62 21.97 6.36
CA SER A 275 -8.01 22.11 6.76
C SER A 275 -8.57 23.43 6.24
N GLY A 276 -9.48 23.35 5.29
CA GLY A 276 -10.16 24.53 4.74
C GLY A 276 -11.03 25.24 5.76
N GLN A 277 -11.69 24.47 6.65
CA GLN A 277 -12.54 25.03 7.70
C GLN A 277 -11.73 25.81 8.75
N ALA A 278 -10.58 25.28 9.17
CA ALA A 278 -9.72 25.92 10.15
C ALA A 278 -8.72 26.92 9.53
N GLY A 279 -8.61 26.97 8.21
CA GLY A 279 -7.69 27.86 7.50
C GLY A 279 -6.21 27.57 7.78
N ILE A 280 -5.85 26.32 8.09
CA ILE A 280 -4.51 25.93 8.55
C ILE A 280 -3.97 24.74 7.76
N SER A 281 -2.65 24.71 7.60
CA SER A 281 -1.92 23.54 7.09
C SER A 281 -0.99 23.02 8.17
N LEU A 282 -1.02 21.71 8.39
CA LEU A 282 -0.21 21.03 9.39
C LEU A 282 0.68 19.97 8.74
N ILE A 283 1.77 19.66 9.42
CA ILE A 283 2.65 18.52 9.11
C ILE A 283 2.40 17.47 10.18
N PHE A 284 2.02 16.26 9.76
CA PHE A 284 1.89 15.09 10.62
C PHE A 284 3.09 14.18 10.38
N ALA A 285 3.89 13.95 11.41
CA ALA A 285 5.12 13.17 11.33
C ALA A 285 5.39 12.49 12.68
N LYS A 286 6.46 11.70 12.76
CA LYS A 286 6.82 11.00 13.99
C LYS A 286 7.00 11.95 15.18
N GLU A 287 7.54 13.14 14.95
CA GLU A 287 7.88 14.14 15.97
C GLU A 287 6.66 14.65 16.74
N ASN A 288 5.49 14.66 16.10
CA ASN A 288 4.21 14.97 16.76
C ASN A 288 3.30 13.75 16.89
N ALA A 289 3.86 12.54 16.79
CA ALA A 289 3.11 11.28 16.83
C ALA A 289 1.94 11.24 15.82
N PHE A 290 2.09 11.94 14.70
CA PHE A 290 1.07 12.14 13.68
C PHE A 290 -0.24 12.72 14.25
N GLN A 291 -0.17 13.59 15.26
CA GLN A 291 -1.34 14.23 15.89
C GLN A 291 -1.51 15.69 15.46
N ALA A 292 -2.76 16.16 15.43
CA ALA A 292 -3.05 17.58 15.38
C ALA A 292 -2.95 18.22 16.79
N PRO A 293 -2.72 19.54 16.89
CA PRO A 293 -2.88 20.26 18.15
C PRO A 293 -4.31 20.09 18.71
N PRO A 294 -4.50 20.10 20.05
CA PRO A 294 -5.79 19.87 20.69
C PRO A 294 -6.95 20.71 20.13
N GLU A 295 -6.69 21.98 19.82
CA GLU A 295 -7.66 22.92 19.25
C GLU A 295 -8.13 22.56 17.82
N TYR A 296 -7.38 21.70 17.12
CA TYR A 296 -7.67 21.25 15.76
C TYR A 296 -7.96 19.75 15.65
N MET A 297 -8.05 19.02 16.76
CA MET A 297 -8.26 17.55 16.75
C MET A 297 -9.56 17.11 16.04
N ASN A 298 -10.59 17.95 16.09
CA ASN A 298 -11.88 17.70 15.45
C ASN A 298 -11.96 18.25 14.01
N ALA A 299 -10.89 18.85 13.50
CA ALA A 299 -10.87 19.37 12.13
C ALA A 299 -10.63 18.24 11.12
N GLU A 300 -11.20 18.38 9.94
CA GLU A 300 -10.88 17.53 8.79
C GLU A 300 -9.72 18.13 8.01
N PHE A 301 -8.76 17.28 7.64
CA PHE A 301 -7.57 17.67 6.88
C PHE A 301 -7.50 16.92 5.56
N ILE A 302 -7.32 17.62 4.46
CA ILE A 302 -7.11 17.03 3.14
C ILE A 302 -5.60 16.88 2.89
N PRO A 303 -5.09 15.64 2.66
CA PRO A 303 -3.69 15.41 2.30
C PRO A 303 -3.27 16.23 1.07
N GLN A 304 -2.19 16.99 1.19
CA GLN A 304 -1.62 17.83 0.12
C GLN A 304 -0.30 17.29 -0.42
N GLY A 305 0.53 16.66 0.42
CA GLY A 305 1.78 16.04 -0.01
C GLY A 305 2.38 15.11 1.04
N LEU A 306 3.15 14.12 0.57
CA LEU A 306 3.91 13.20 1.42
C LEU A 306 5.35 13.71 1.58
N ILE A 307 5.95 13.43 2.73
CA ILE A 307 7.38 13.57 2.94
C ILE A 307 8.00 12.17 2.75
N ILE A 308 8.91 12.08 1.78
CA ILE A 308 9.63 10.85 1.41
C ILE A 308 11.09 11.22 1.21
N GLU A 309 12.00 10.59 1.95
CA GLU A 309 13.44 10.90 1.97
C GLU A 309 13.72 12.40 2.20
N GLY A 310 13.00 13.00 3.15
CA GLY A 310 13.10 14.43 3.47
C GLY A 310 12.60 15.38 2.38
N ARG A 311 11.93 14.88 1.33
CA ARG A 311 11.39 15.70 0.22
C ARG A 311 9.87 15.68 0.21
N VAL A 312 9.28 16.84 -0.04
CA VAL A 312 7.83 16.97 -0.23
C VAL A 312 7.45 16.55 -1.64
N LEU A 313 6.62 15.52 -1.74
CA LEU A 313 5.98 15.07 -2.97
C LEU A 313 4.48 15.42 -2.92
N PRO A 314 3.99 16.34 -3.78
CA PRO A 314 2.57 16.66 -3.84
C PRO A 314 1.71 15.43 -4.17
N MET A 315 0.56 15.27 -3.49
CA MET A 315 -0.31 14.11 -3.66
C MET A 315 -0.75 13.89 -5.11
N HIS A 316 -1.02 14.97 -5.86
CA HIS A 316 -1.40 14.90 -7.27
C HIS A 316 -0.25 14.48 -8.21
N ARG A 317 1.01 14.48 -7.73
CA ARG A 317 2.19 14.03 -8.48
C ARG A 317 2.62 12.61 -8.11
N LEU A 318 1.99 11.99 -7.12
CA LEU A 318 2.32 10.63 -6.72
C LEU A 318 2.04 9.66 -7.88
N GLY A 319 3.04 8.83 -8.23
CA GLY A 319 2.94 7.91 -9.36
C GLY A 319 3.11 8.52 -10.76
N THR A 320 3.24 9.84 -10.93
CA THR A 320 3.28 10.46 -12.27
C THR A 320 4.40 9.92 -13.17
N GLY A 321 5.57 9.63 -12.58
CA GLY A 321 6.71 9.06 -13.29
C GLY A 321 6.48 7.67 -13.88
N PHE A 322 5.44 6.95 -13.45
CA PHE A 322 5.12 5.61 -13.94
C PHE A 322 4.15 5.61 -15.13
N TYR A 323 3.43 6.72 -15.39
CA TYR A 323 2.48 6.76 -16.51
C TYR A 323 3.12 6.58 -17.89
N ARG A 324 4.41 6.92 -18.03
CA ARG A 324 5.18 6.72 -19.27
C ARG A 324 5.28 5.25 -19.70
N TYR A 325 5.02 4.32 -18.79
CA TYR A 325 5.04 2.88 -19.04
C TYR A 325 3.67 2.32 -19.45
N LEU A 326 2.61 3.13 -19.34
CA LEU A 326 1.24 2.72 -19.66
C LEU A 326 0.82 3.12 -21.09
N THR A 327 1.69 3.76 -21.85
CA THR A 327 1.45 4.29 -23.21
C THR A 327 2.08 3.44 -24.28
#